data_AF-A0A7Z0M5P1-F1
#
_entry.id   AF-A0A7Z0M5P1-F1
#
_cell.length_a   1.000
_cell.length_b   1.000
_cell.length_c   1.000
_cell.angle_alpha   90.00
_cell.angle_beta   90.00
_cell.angle_gamma   90.00
#
_symmetry.space_group_name_H-M   'P 1'
#
loop_
_entity.id
_entity.type
_entity.pdbx_description
1 polymer ?
#
loop_
_entity_poly.entity_id
_entity_poly.type
_entity_poly.pdbx_seq_one_letter_code
_entity_poly.pdbx_strand_id
1 'polypeptide(L)'
;MIGLNFVYERDELLYSLDLPIELQDPFSVDYLDFDHQSFEDLIDYMDFLEFDRYIFVAVEESSRLQRLVNYLSDKVEYPITTLEMNALGKLLSDEQVINVQKVLENHSGYQTLGTLKTEEVFENGYRAFRSAMYPHLTKGLLKHVQVDEVNTFLSENKDLIPRFAINSAIYSDTDCNDPSNPFIVRSIANFSKMETFARLTELELRDALEEFLKSGRLMLTNHILDYGILTGISRFNSLVFKQDTFYLDSAMNIPIGDSGESFQKLFNEASMKLGRQVIDANNEIWRLVPLLIAMNRTYNDLEFVTPYNQYHLAAIEDRIVSLNWIAFKNSDHYFAFNLPNSRIFKINQVVFEKLEYIIKNRLDERDLVMQKVVEVLETYA
;
A
#
# COMPACT_ATOMS: atom_id res chain seq x y z
N MET A 1 34.05 -8.99 -1.89
CA MET A 1 32.81 -9.80 -2.00
C MET A 1 31.95 -9.28 -3.14
N ILE A 2 31.23 -10.14 -3.87
CA ILE A 2 30.33 -9.76 -4.98
C ILE A 2 28.88 -9.99 -4.55
N GLY A 3 28.08 -8.92 -4.50
CA GLY A 3 26.65 -9.02 -4.21
C GLY A 3 25.85 -9.38 -5.46
N LEU A 4 24.92 -10.32 -5.36
CA LEU A 4 23.97 -10.71 -6.40
C LEU A 4 22.54 -10.50 -5.90
N ASN A 5 21.73 -9.81 -6.68
CA ASN A 5 20.30 -9.62 -6.40
C ASN A 5 19.48 -10.08 -7.60
N PHE A 6 18.64 -11.08 -7.42
CA PHE A 6 17.80 -11.62 -8.50
C PHE A 6 16.52 -10.81 -8.60
N VAL A 7 16.32 -10.15 -9.73
CA VAL A 7 15.21 -9.22 -9.94
C VAL A 7 14.32 -9.69 -11.07
N TYR A 8 13.03 -9.71 -10.79
CA TYR A 8 11.97 -9.88 -11.77
C TYR A 8 11.31 -8.53 -12.06
N GLU A 9 11.13 -8.20 -13.34
CA GLU A 9 10.38 -7.02 -13.78
C GLU A 9 9.09 -7.45 -14.44
N ARG A 10 7.98 -6.80 -14.09
CA ARG A 10 6.70 -6.96 -14.78
C ARG A 10 5.99 -5.63 -14.91
N ASP A 11 5.78 -5.19 -16.15
CA ASP A 11 5.15 -3.89 -16.46
C ASP A 11 5.75 -2.73 -15.66
N GLU A 12 7.08 -2.69 -15.58
CA GLU A 12 7.89 -1.73 -14.83
C GLU A 12 7.90 -1.89 -13.30
N LEU A 13 7.12 -2.80 -12.73
CA LEU A 13 7.24 -3.13 -11.30
C LEU A 13 8.44 -4.06 -11.11
N LEU A 14 9.32 -3.72 -10.18
CA LEU A 14 10.52 -4.50 -9.85
C LEU A 14 10.28 -5.32 -8.59
N TYR A 15 10.73 -6.57 -8.60
CA TYR A 15 10.64 -7.47 -7.46
C TYR A 15 11.96 -8.19 -7.25
N SER A 16 12.59 -7.96 -6.11
CA SER A 16 13.69 -8.82 -5.66
C SER A 16 13.14 -10.19 -5.26
N LEU A 17 13.84 -11.24 -5.64
CA LEU A 17 13.52 -12.61 -5.25
C LEU A 17 14.48 -13.06 -4.14
N ASP A 18 13.93 -13.43 -2.99
CA ASP A 18 14.67 -14.02 -1.88
C ASP A 18 14.93 -15.50 -2.17
N LEU A 19 15.97 -15.77 -2.97
CA LEU A 19 16.32 -17.13 -3.36
C LEU A 19 17.17 -17.78 -2.25
N PRO A 20 16.73 -18.91 -1.65
CA PRO A 20 17.49 -19.61 -0.62
C PRO A 20 18.61 -20.43 -1.24
N ILE A 21 19.60 -19.76 -1.81
CA ILE A 21 20.77 -20.33 -2.48
C ILE A 21 22.04 -19.89 -1.76
N GLU A 22 22.91 -20.85 -1.46
CA GLU A 22 24.27 -20.56 -1.00
C GLU A 22 25.21 -20.62 -2.21
N LEU A 23 25.89 -19.51 -2.46
CA LEU A 23 26.97 -19.45 -3.44
C LEU A 23 28.32 -19.52 -2.71
N GLN A 24 29.32 -20.08 -3.38
CA GLN A 24 30.66 -20.13 -2.82
C GLN A 24 31.33 -18.75 -2.93
N ASP A 25 32.32 -18.50 -2.07
CA ASP A 25 33.15 -17.30 -2.14
C ASP A 25 33.66 -17.04 -3.57
N PRO A 26 33.59 -15.80 -4.06
CA PRO A 26 33.35 -14.55 -3.31
C PRO A 26 31.91 -14.01 -3.37
N PHE A 27 30.90 -14.82 -3.70
CA PHE A 27 29.53 -14.33 -3.97
C PHE A 27 28.61 -14.33 -2.73
N SER A 28 27.82 -13.27 -2.58
CA SER A 28 26.70 -13.16 -1.64
C SER A 28 25.39 -12.98 -2.40
N VAL A 29 24.31 -13.57 -1.91
CA VAL A 29 22.96 -13.39 -2.46
C VAL A 29 22.17 -12.50 -1.52
N ASP A 30 21.63 -11.42 -2.07
CA ASP A 30 20.98 -10.35 -1.34
C ASP A 30 19.50 -10.22 -1.74
N TYR A 31 18.69 -9.70 -0.81
CA TYR A 31 17.27 -9.40 -1.02
C TYR A 31 16.95 -7.95 -0.65
N LEU A 32 16.14 -7.30 -1.49
CA LEU A 32 15.73 -5.90 -1.34
C LEU A 32 14.22 -5.76 -1.53
N ASP A 33 13.51 -5.23 -0.53
CA ASP A 33 12.07 -4.96 -0.63
C ASP A 33 11.82 -3.62 -1.33
N PHE A 34 11.74 -3.66 -2.67
CA PHE A 34 11.51 -2.49 -3.51
C PHE A 34 10.17 -1.76 -3.27
N ASP A 35 9.25 -2.36 -2.51
CA ASP A 35 8.00 -1.70 -2.12
C ASP A 35 8.11 -0.87 -0.84
N HIS A 36 9.01 -1.27 0.07
CA HIS A 36 9.20 -0.65 1.39
C HIS A 36 10.57 0.03 1.58
N GLN A 37 11.42 -0.01 0.57
CA GLN A 37 12.72 0.67 0.55
C GLN A 37 12.73 1.80 -0.48
N SER A 38 13.33 2.92 -0.08
CA SER A 38 13.61 4.05 -0.95
C SER A 38 14.89 3.83 -1.77
N PHE A 39 15.12 4.70 -2.76
CA PHE A 39 16.40 4.71 -3.47
C PHE A 39 17.56 5.02 -2.54
N GLU A 40 17.36 5.90 -1.56
CA GLU A 40 18.37 6.21 -0.55
C GLU A 40 18.64 5.01 0.38
N ASP A 41 17.60 4.30 0.84
CA ASP A 41 17.79 3.08 1.63
C ASP A 41 18.65 2.06 0.87
N LEU A 42 18.46 1.96 -0.45
CA LEU A 42 19.26 1.09 -1.30
C LEU A 42 20.71 1.59 -1.43
N ILE A 43 20.93 2.88 -1.64
CA ILE A 43 22.28 3.48 -1.71
C ILE A 43 23.01 3.26 -0.38
N ASP A 44 22.37 3.59 0.75
CA ASP A 44 22.94 3.43 2.08
C ASP A 44 23.25 1.96 2.40
N TYR A 45 22.37 1.03 2.02
CA TYR A 45 22.58 -0.40 2.18
C TYR A 45 23.80 -0.88 1.37
N MET A 46 23.91 -0.41 0.13
CA MET A 46 24.99 -0.72 -0.78
C MET A 46 26.33 -0.21 -0.23
N ASP A 47 26.39 1.05 0.17
CA ASP A 47 27.58 1.67 0.76
C ASP A 47 28.00 0.99 2.07
N PHE A 48 27.03 0.51 2.88
CA PHE A 48 27.31 -0.18 4.14
C PHE A 48 27.97 -1.56 3.97
N LEU A 49 27.60 -2.32 2.92
CA LEU A 49 28.10 -3.69 2.72
C LEU A 49 29.47 -3.78 2.04
N GLU A 50 30.01 -2.65 1.56
CA GLU A 50 31.35 -2.54 0.97
C GLU A 50 31.66 -3.64 -0.06
N PHE A 51 30.71 -3.93 -0.96
CA PHE A 51 30.93 -4.90 -2.03
C PHE A 51 32.01 -4.41 -3.02
N ASP A 52 32.79 -5.34 -3.58
CA ASP A 52 33.73 -5.02 -4.67
C ASP A 52 32.99 -4.62 -5.96
N ARG A 53 31.83 -5.24 -6.16
CA ARG A 53 30.85 -4.97 -7.22
C ARG A 53 29.51 -5.57 -6.85
N TYR A 54 28.43 -4.99 -7.36
CA TYR A 54 27.08 -5.49 -7.16
C TYR A 54 26.40 -5.74 -8.51
N ILE A 55 25.71 -6.87 -8.62
CA ILE A 55 25.13 -7.32 -9.87
C ILE A 55 23.65 -7.63 -9.66
N PHE A 56 22.81 -6.85 -10.33
CA PHE A 56 21.40 -7.15 -10.44
C PHE A 56 21.21 -8.19 -11.56
N VAL A 57 20.79 -9.38 -11.20
CA VAL A 57 20.51 -10.47 -12.14
C VAL A 57 19.07 -10.35 -12.61
N ALA A 58 18.87 -9.89 -13.84
CA ALA A 58 17.57 -9.78 -14.48
C ALA A 58 17.07 -11.18 -14.85
N VAL A 59 16.02 -11.64 -14.17
CA VAL A 59 15.43 -12.97 -14.38
C VAL A 59 14.83 -13.10 -15.79
N GLU A 60 14.22 -12.02 -16.27
CA GLU A 60 13.72 -11.84 -17.63
C GLU A 60 14.26 -10.52 -18.22
N GLU A 61 13.93 -10.22 -19.49
CA GLU A 61 14.27 -8.94 -20.10
C GLU A 61 13.65 -7.78 -19.29
N SER A 62 14.51 -6.88 -18.81
CA SER A 62 14.14 -5.92 -17.77
C SER A 62 14.65 -4.52 -18.12
N SER A 63 13.78 -3.75 -18.77
CA SER A 63 14.13 -2.42 -19.29
C SER A 63 14.28 -1.39 -18.17
N ARG A 64 13.42 -1.44 -17.15
CA ARG A 64 13.44 -0.46 -16.06
C ARG A 64 14.57 -0.75 -15.09
N LEU A 65 14.87 -2.01 -14.82
CA LEU A 65 16.02 -2.36 -13.97
C LEU A 65 17.31 -1.78 -14.53
N GLN A 66 17.52 -1.81 -15.86
CA GLN A 66 18.68 -1.17 -16.47
C GLN A 66 18.70 0.34 -16.21
N ARG A 67 17.55 1.02 -16.33
CA ARG A 67 17.43 2.46 -16.02
C ARG A 67 17.70 2.75 -14.54
N LEU A 68 17.19 1.91 -13.65
CA LEU A 68 17.46 1.98 -12.20
C LEU A 68 18.97 1.85 -11.92
N VAL A 69 19.63 0.83 -12.48
CA VAL A 69 21.07 0.61 -12.28
C VAL A 69 21.89 1.76 -12.84
N ASN A 70 21.54 2.31 -14.00
CA ASN A 70 22.20 3.50 -14.55
C ASN A 70 22.01 4.74 -13.66
N TYR A 71 20.83 4.91 -13.04
CA TYR A 71 20.58 5.98 -12.10
C TYR A 71 21.39 5.84 -10.80
N LEU A 72 21.53 4.60 -10.31
CA LEU A 72 22.26 4.30 -9.09
C LEU A 72 23.77 4.34 -9.30
N SER A 73 24.29 4.09 -10.51
CA SER A 73 25.74 3.97 -10.75
C SER A 73 26.50 5.26 -10.49
N ASP A 74 25.81 6.41 -10.59
CA ASP A 74 26.38 7.72 -10.30
C ASP A 74 26.28 8.09 -8.81
N LYS A 75 25.74 7.21 -7.97
CA LYS A 75 25.41 7.46 -6.56
C LYS A 75 26.13 6.55 -5.57
N VAL A 76 26.75 5.47 -6.04
CA VAL A 76 27.50 4.51 -5.23
C VAL A 76 28.96 4.50 -5.68
N GLU A 77 29.88 4.17 -4.76
CA GLU A 77 31.32 4.27 -5.03
C GLU A 77 31.88 3.11 -5.87
N TYR A 78 31.22 1.94 -5.85
CA TYR A 78 31.70 0.73 -6.50
C TYR A 78 30.87 0.35 -7.75
N PRO A 79 31.40 -0.48 -8.66
CA PRO A 79 30.71 -0.84 -9.89
C PRO A 79 29.41 -1.60 -9.64
N ILE A 80 28.31 -1.10 -10.20
CA ILE A 80 27.03 -1.79 -10.23
C ILE A 80 26.62 -2.06 -11.67
N THR A 81 26.07 -3.25 -11.92
CA THR A 81 25.71 -3.67 -13.29
C THR A 81 24.48 -4.56 -13.30
N THR A 82 23.85 -4.68 -14.46
CA THR A 82 22.84 -5.69 -14.73
C THR A 82 23.45 -6.87 -15.48
N LEU A 83 22.99 -8.08 -15.17
CA LEU A 83 23.29 -9.30 -15.92
C LEU A 83 22.00 -10.07 -16.22
N GLU A 84 21.78 -10.45 -17.47
CA GLU A 84 20.66 -11.35 -17.80
C GLU A 84 20.89 -12.75 -17.22
N MET A 85 19.81 -13.41 -16.80
CA MET A 85 19.84 -14.77 -16.25
C MET A 85 20.53 -15.79 -17.18
N ASN A 86 20.33 -15.66 -18.49
CA ASN A 86 20.96 -16.52 -19.51
C ASN A 86 22.50 -16.38 -19.54
N ALA A 87 23.05 -15.30 -18.97
CA ALA A 87 24.45 -14.97 -18.97
C ALA A 87 25.11 -15.27 -17.61
N LEU A 88 24.39 -15.90 -16.67
CA LEU A 88 24.88 -16.22 -15.33
C LEU A 88 26.11 -17.15 -15.35
N GLY A 89 26.24 -18.01 -16.37
CA GLY A 89 27.42 -18.84 -16.59
C GLY A 89 28.72 -18.07 -16.87
N LYS A 90 28.65 -16.75 -17.08
CA LYS A 90 29.84 -15.88 -17.11
C LYS A 90 30.43 -15.61 -15.71
N LEU A 91 29.64 -15.85 -14.66
CA LEU A 91 30.01 -15.59 -13.26
C LEU A 91 30.10 -16.85 -12.42
N LEU A 92 29.16 -17.78 -12.61
CA LEU A 92 28.99 -18.97 -11.78
C LEU A 92 29.34 -20.24 -12.56
N SER A 93 29.65 -21.33 -11.85
CA SER A 93 29.85 -22.64 -12.47
C SER A 93 28.53 -23.22 -13.00
N ASP A 94 28.60 -24.16 -13.95
CA ASP A 94 27.41 -24.81 -14.51
C ASP A 94 26.53 -25.45 -13.42
N GLU A 95 27.13 -26.07 -12.41
CA GLU A 95 26.42 -26.66 -11.27
C GLU A 95 25.66 -25.60 -10.46
N GLN A 96 26.29 -24.45 -10.21
CA GLN A 96 25.64 -23.33 -9.52
C GLN A 96 24.50 -22.75 -10.35
N VAL A 97 24.70 -22.55 -11.66
CA VAL A 97 23.65 -22.04 -12.56
C VAL A 97 22.44 -22.98 -12.56
N ILE A 98 22.65 -24.29 -12.66
CA ILE A 98 21.57 -25.29 -12.61
C ILE A 98 20.84 -25.22 -11.27
N ASN A 99 21.56 -25.06 -10.15
CA ASN A 99 20.94 -24.93 -8.84
C ASN A 99 20.06 -23.67 -8.75
N VAL A 100 20.57 -22.52 -9.20
CA VAL A 100 19.81 -21.25 -9.23
C VAL A 100 18.54 -21.40 -10.07
N GLN A 101 18.64 -21.97 -11.27
CA GLN A 101 17.48 -22.21 -12.15
C GLN A 101 16.43 -23.09 -11.46
N LYS A 102 16.86 -24.19 -10.84
CA LYS A 102 15.95 -25.10 -10.12
C LYS A 102 15.28 -24.42 -8.93
N VAL A 103 16.00 -23.60 -8.17
CA VAL A 103 15.41 -22.87 -7.03
C VAL A 103 14.41 -21.84 -7.53
N LEU A 104 14.76 -21.08 -8.58
CA LEU A 104 13.87 -20.09 -9.19
C LEU A 104 12.56 -20.72 -9.71
N GLU A 105 12.63 -21.83 -10.44
CA GLU A 105 11.45 -22.55 -10.95
C GLU A 105 10.48 -22.97 -9.84
N ASN A 106 11.01 -23.31 -8.66
CA ASN A 106 10.23 -23.73 -7.50
C ASN A 106 9.93 -22.58 -6.51
N HIS A 107 10.37 -21.36 -6.81
CA HIS A 107 10.21 -20.22 -5.91
C HIS A 107 8.75 -19.71 -5.94
N SER A 108 8.05 -19.84 -4.81
CA SER A 108 6.62 -19.50 -4.70
C SER A 108 6.34 -18.03 -5.03
N GLY A 109 7.22 -17.12 -4.62
CA GLY A 109 7.11 -15.69 -4.95
C GLY A 109 7.19 -15.45 -6.46
N TYR A 110 8.10 -16.14 -7.16
CA TYR A 110 8.26 -15.99 -8.61
C TYR A 110 7.05 -16.53 -9.37
N GLN A 111 6.55 -17.69 -8.98
CA GLN A 111 5.33 -18.28 -9.56
C GLN A 111 4.11 -17.36 -9.37
N THR A 112 3.99 -16.74 -8.19
CA THR A 112 2.90 -15.79 -7.89
C THR A 112 3.02 -14.54 -8.77
N LEU A 113 4.22 -13.97 -8.88
CA LEU A 113 4.52 -12.81 -9.72
C LEU A 113 4.24 -13.08 -11.21
N GLY A 114 4.43 -14.30 -11.68
CA GLY A 114 4.05 -14.75 -13.03
C GLY A 114 2.55 -14.69 -13.31
N THR A 115 1.70 -14.63 -12.28
CA THR A 115 0.24 -14.49 -12.40
C THR A 115 -0.31 -13.14 -11.94
N LEU A 116 0.56 -12.25 -11.47
CA LEU A 116 0.19 -10.93 -10.98
C LEU A 116 -0.50 -10.11 -12.07
N LYS A 117 -1.66 -9.52 -11.76
CA LYS A 117 -2.27 -8.54 -12.64
C LYS A 117 -1.76 -7.15 -12.26
N THR A 118 -0.79 -6.67 -13.00
CA THR A 118 -0.12 -5.39 -12.72
C THR A 118 -1.06 -4.21 -12.84
N GLU A 119 -2.10 -4.30 -13.67
CA GLU A 119 -3.16 -3.29 -13.76
C GLU A 119 -3.88 -3.12 -12.42
N GLU A 120 -4.22 -4.23 -11.74
CA GLU A 120 -4.85 -4.18 -10.41
C GLU A 120 -3.90 -3.56 -9.36
N VAL A 121 -2.60 -3.80 -9.48
CA VAL A 121 -1.57 -3.17 -8.60
C VAL A 121 -1.55 -1.66 -8.79
N PHE A 122 -1.49 -1.19 -10.05
CA PHE A 122 -1.49 0.24 -10.35
C PHE A 122 -2.80 0.92 -9.97
N GLU A 123 -3.95 0.27 -10.18
CA GLU A 123 -5.25 0.75 -9.71
C GLU A 123 -5.29 0.91 -8.19
N ASN A 124 -4.79 -0.09 -7.45
CA ASN A 124 -4.71 -0.02 -5.99
C ASN A 124 -3.76 1.07 -5.51
N GLY A 125 -2.62 1.26 -6.18
CA GLY A 125 -1.69 2.35 -5.92
C GLY A 125 -2.35 3.72 -6.13
N TYR A 126 -3.09 3.87 -7.23
CA TYR A 126 -3.81 5.10 -7.53
C TYR A 126 -4.96 5.35 -6.54
N ARG A 127 -5.69 4.31 -6.10
CA ARG A 127 -6.68 4.41 -5.02
C ARG A 127 -6.06 4.88 -3.71
N ALA A 128 -4.91 4.31 -3.33
CA ALA A 128 -4.18 4.70 -2.14
C ALA A 128 -3.75 6.18 -2.21
N PHE A 129 -3.25 6.62 -3.38
CA PHE A 129 -2.91 8.01 -3.64
C PHE A 129 -4.12 8.94 -3.52
N ARG A 130 -5.21 8.68 -4.25
CA ARG A 130 -6.40 9.54 -4.27
C ARG A 130 -7.13 9.57 -2.94
N SER A 131 -7.06 8.51 -2.13
CA SER A 131 -7.64 8.50 -0.77
C SER A 131 -6.65 8.98 0.31
N ALA A 132 -5.38 9.19 -0.03
CA ALA A 132 -4.29 9.45 0.91
C ALA A 132 -4.18 8.40 2.04
N MET A 133 -4.53 7.14 1.74
CA MET A 133 -4.49 6.02 2.68
C MET A 133 -3.56 4.92 2.21
N TYR A 134 -2.55 4.63 3.04
CA TYR A 134 -1.56 3.60 2.78
C TYR A 134 -1.49 2.63 3.98
N PRO A 135 -2.40 1.65 4.06
CA PRO A 135 -2.52 0.80 5.25
C PRO A 135 -1.26 -0.03 5.56
N HIS A 136 -0.48 -0.37 4.53
CA HIS A 136 0.72 -1.21 4.66
C HIS A 136 2.04 -0.40 4.77
N LEU A 137 2.03 0.90 4.48
CA LEU A 137 3.23 1.76 4.55
C LEU A 137 3.22 2.54 5.86
N THR A 138 3.94 2.00 6.85
CA THR A 138 4.00 2.62 8.18
C THR A 138 5.13 3.65 8.32
N LYS A 139 6.20 3.53 7.53
CA LYS A 139 7.25 4.55 7.48
C LYS A 139 6.79 5.63 6.50
N GLY A 140 7.11 6.91 6.74
CA GLY A 140 6.78 8.04 5.86
C GLY A 140 7.55 8.02 4.53
N LEU A 141 7.61 6.84 3.90
CA LEU A 141 8.20 6.57 2.60
C LEU A 141 7.29 7.16 1.53
N LEU A 142 7.83 8.05 0.71
CA LEU A 142 7.07 8.64 -0.38
C LEU A 142 6.79 7.56 -1.43
N LYS A 143 5.51 7.27 -1.67
CA LYS A 143 5.09 6.23 -2.60
C LYS A 143 4.55 6.81 -3.89
N HIS A 144 3.79 7.91 -3.83
CA HIS A 144 3.21 8.51 -5.03
C HIS A 144 3.31 10.03 -5.02
N VAL A 145 3.44 10.62 -6.20
CA VAL A 145 3.33 12.06 -6.39
C VAL A 145 2.54 12.36 -7.64
N GLN A 146 1.64 13.33 -7.59
CA GLN A 146 1.07 13.93 -8.80
C GLN A 146 1.86 15.18 -9.16
N VAL A 147 2.22 15.33 -10.43
CA VAL A 147 2.97 16.47 -10.95
C VAL A 147 2.27 17.04 -12.19
N ASP A 148 2.38 18.35 -12.40
CA ASP A 148 2.00 19.00 -13.65
C ASP A 148 3.05 18.76 -14.76
N GLU A 149 4.34 18.93 -14.44
CA GLU A 149 5.45 18.74 -15.38
C GLU A 149 6.53 17.81 -14.80
N VAL A 150 6.61 16.58 -15.33
CA VAL A 150 7.50 15.52 -14.81
C VAL A 150 8.97 15.94 -14.84
N ASN A 151 9.44 16.51 -15.95
CA ASN A 151 10.84 16.87 -16.12
C ASN A 151 11.26 17.99 -15.16
N THR A 152 10.40 18.99 -14.97
CA THR A 152 10.61 20.08 -14.01
C THR A 152 10.75 19.49 -12.60
N PHE A 153 9.76 18.68 -12.19
CA PHE A 153 9.77 18.03 -10.88
C PHE A 153 11.07 17.24 -10.62
N LEU A 154 11.48 16.39 -11.56
CA LEU A 154 12.69 15.57 -11.42
C LEU A 154 13.97 16.43 -11.37
N SER A 155 14.03 17.51 -12.15
CA SER A 155 15.22 18.35 -12.25
C SER A 155 15.42 19.28 -11.05
N GLU A 156 14.34 19.77 -10.45
CA GLU A 156 14.38 20.77 -9.39
C GLU A 156 14.36 20.15 -7.98
N ASN A 157 13.85 18.92 -7.84
CA ASN A 157 13.64 18.28 -6.54
C ASN A 157 14.59 17.09 -6.31
N LYS A 158 15.83 17.19 -6.79
CA LYS A 158 16.83 16.10 -6.75
C LYS A 158 17.09 15.51 -5.36
N ASP A 159 16.92 16.30 -4.30
CA ASP A 159 17.12 15.86 -2.91
C ASP A 159 15.90 15.10 -2.37
N LEU A 160 14.72 15.30 -2.97
CA LEU A 160 13.49 14.61 -2.61
C LEU A 160 13.39 13.25 -3.30
N ILE A 161 13.84 13.17 -4.55
CA ILE A 161 13.74 11.97 -5.39
C ILE A 161 14.27 10.70 -4.72
N PRO A 162 15.44 10.68 -4.05
CA PRO A 162 15.95 9.49 -3.39
C PRO A 162 15.04 8.94 -2.28
N ARG A 163 14.13 9.75 -1.73
CA ARG A 163 13.23 9.40 -0.62
C ARG A 163 11.98 8.65 -1.08
N PHE A 164 11.77 8.52 -2.38
CA PHE A 164 10.68 7.73 -2.92
C PHE A 164 10.99 6.24 -2.87
N ALA A 165 9.97 5.41 -2.66
CA ALA A 165 10.07 3.98 -2.81
C ALA A 165 10.55 3.62 -4.22
N ILE A 166 11.24 2.49 -4.39
CA ILE A 166 11.69 2.06 -5.71
C ILE A 166 10.48 1.80 -6.62
N ASN A 167 9.45 1.09 -6.17
CA ASN A 167 8.18 0.96 -6.90
C ASN A 167 7.21 2.12 -6.63
N SER A 168 7.71 3.35 -6.56
CA SER A 168 6.88 4.56 -6.54
C SER A 168 6.37 4.92 -7.94
N ALA A 169 5.28 5.68 -7.98
CA ALA A 169 4.71 6.18 -9.23
C ALA A 169 4.57 7.71 -9.21
N ILE A 170 4.93 8.32 -10.34
CA ILE A 170 4.67 9.72 -10.66
C ILE A 170 3.44 9.76 -11.57
N TYR A 171 2.37 10.39 -11.08
CA TYR A 171 1.16 10.63 -11.83
C TYR A 171 1.25 11.99 -12.52
N SER A 172 0.92 12.05 -13.80
CA SER A 172 0.86 13.31 -14.55
C SER A 172 -0.23 13.25 -15.61
N ASP A 173 -0.44 14.33 -16.36
CA ASP A 173 -1.44 14.33 -17.43
C ASP A 173 -1.00 13.49 -18.64
N THR A 174 0.31 13.31 -18.84
CA THR A 174 0.90 12.59 -19.97
C THR A 174 1.86 11.50 -19.50
N ASP A 175 1.91 10.36 -20.19
CA ASP A 175 2.99 9.40 -19.93
C ASP A 175 4.36 10.01 -20.29
N CYS A 176 5.37 9.68 -19.49
CA CYS A 176 6.75 10.09 -19.79
C CYS A 176 7.41 9.00 -20.64
N ASN A 177 7.90 9.38 -21.81
CA ASN A 177 8.61 8.48 -22.72
C ASN A 177 10.14 8.63 -22.63
N ASP A 178 10.67 9.21 -21.56
CA ASP A 178 12.12 9.33 -21.40
C ASP A 178 12.73 7.94 -21.15
N PRO A 179 13.52 7.40 -22.10
CA PRO A 179 14.09 6.06 -21.98
C PRO A 179 15.19 5.97 -20.93
N SER A 180 15.58 7.06 -20.27
CA SER A 180 16.56 7.09 -19.19
C SER A 180 15.93 7.12 -17.79
N ASN A 181 14.61 7.34 -17.70
CA ASN A 181 13.93 7.56 -16.44
C ASN A 181 13.75 6.26 -15.62
N PRO A 182 14.29 6.16 -14.38
CA PRO A 182 14.12 4.98 -13.53
C PRO A 182 12.76 4.93 -12.82
N PHE A 183 11.97 6.01 -12.84
CA PHE A 183 10.68 6.11 -12.16
C PHE A 183 9.55 5.54 -13.01
N ILE A 184 8.52 4.99 -12.35
CA ILE A 184 7.28 4.63 -13.02
C ILE A 184 6.49 5.92 -13.22
N VAL A 185 6.19 6.27 -14.47
CA VAL A 185 5.33 7.42 -14.78
C VAL A 185 4.04 6.92 -15.42
N ARG A 186 2.90 7.41 -14.93
CA ARG A 186 1.58 7.02 -15.44
C ARG A 186 0.69 8.24 -15.64
N SER A 187 0.03 8.30 -16.79
CA SER A 187 -1.02 9.28 -17.03
C SER A 187 -2.21 9.00 -16.12
N ILE A 188 -2.74 10.06 -15.49
CA ILE A 188 -3.99 10.03 -14.72
C ILE A 188 -5.17 9.56 -15.59
N ALA A 189 -5.11 9.83 -16.90
CA ALA A 189 -6.13 9.41 -17.85
C ALA A 189 -6.33 7.88 -17.86
N ASN A 190 -5.28 7.10 -17.56
CA ASN A 190 -5.31 5.64 -17.52
C ASN A 190 -6.24 5.11 -16.42
N PHE A 191 -6.47 5.89 -15.36
CA PHE A 191 -7.32 5.50 -14.22
C PHE A 191 -8.70 6.17 -14.22
N SER A 192 -8.84 7.27 -14.97
CA SER A 192 -10.03 8.15 -14.95
C SER A 192 -11.37 7.48 -15.29
N LYS A 193 -11.35 6.32 -15.96
CA LYS A 193 -12.54 5.60 -16.42
C LYS A 193 -13.07 4.57 -15.42
N MET A 194 -12.28 4.22 -14.40
CA MET A 194 -12.56 3.05 -13.57
C MET A 194 -13.28 3.40 -12.27
N GLU A 195 -13.00 4.57 -11.67
CA GLU A 195 -13.55 4.91 -10.36
C GLU A 195 -13.88 6.38 -10.14
N THR A 196 -15.03 6.59 -9.50
CA THR A 196 -15.47 7.89 -9.02
C THR A 196 -15.09 8.09 -7.56
N PHE A 197 -14.34 9.16 -7.30
CA PHE A 197 -14.08 9.67 -5.96
C PHE A 197 -15.04 10.80 -5.64
N ALA A 198 -15.80 10.67 -4.55
CA ALA A 198 -16.60 11.74 -4.00
C ALA A 198 -15.68 12.77 -3.32
N ARG A 199 -15.94 14.05 -3.60
CA ARG A 199 -15.34 15.16 -2.87
C ARG A 199 -16.28 15.53 -1.73
N LEU A 200 -15.78 15.46 -0.51
CA LEU A 200 -16.52 15.83 0.69
C LEU A 200 -15.71 16.88 1.46
N THR A 201 -16.43 17.78 2.11
CA THR A 201 -15.90 18.60 3.18
C THR A 201 -15.71 17.75 4.44
N GLU A 202 -14.89 18.26 5.37
CA GLU A 202 -14.70 17.62 6.68
C GLU A 202 -16.03 17.47 7.44
N LEU A 203 -16.93 18.45 7.35
CA LEU A 203 -18.24 18.42 8.00
C LEU A 203 -19.14 17.34 7.40
N GLU A 204 -19.24 17.26 6.08
CA GLU A 204 -20.04 16.22 5.41
C GLU A 204 -19.55 14.82 5.73
N LEU A 205 -18.22 14.63 5.78
CA LEU A 205 -17.65 13.36 6.18
C LEU A 205 -18.00 13.04 7.64
N ARG A 206 -17.79 13.99 8.55
CA ARG A 206 -18.11 13.83 9.98
C ARG A 206 -19.57 13.44 10.17
N ASP A 207 -20.50 14.13 9.53
CA ASP A 207 -21.94 13.86 9.65
C ASP A 207 -22.27 12.44 9.15
N ALA A 208 -21.69 12.02 8.03
CA ALA A 208 -21.87 10.67 7.50
C ALA A 208 -21.30 9.58 8.42
N LEU A 209 -20.15 9.85 9.04
CA LEU A 209 -19.51 8.96 9.99
C LEU A 209 -20.29 8.87 11.31
N GLU A 210 -20.83 9.98 11.81
CA GLU A 210 -21.70 10.00 12.99
C GLU A 210 -23.02 9.25 12.74
N GLU A 211 -23.61 9.39 11.56
CA GLU A 211 -24.81 8.64 11.18
C GLU A 211 -24.55 7.14 11.12
N PHE A 212 -23.37 6.74 10.63
CA PHE A 212 -22.94 5.34 10.67
C PHE A 212 -22.83 4.82 12.10
N LEU A 213 -22.26 5.59 13.04
CA LEU A 213 -22.21 5.18 14.45
C LEU A 213 -23.61 5.04 15.08
N LYS A 214 -24.58 5.86 14.65
CA LYS A 214 -25.95 5.84 15.19
C LYS A 214 -26.82 4.71 14.62
N SER A 215 -26.59 4.32 13.37
CA SER A 215 -27.52 3.44 12.63
C SER A 215 -26.89 2.14 12.11
N GLY A 216 -25.55 2.07 12.05
CA GLY A 216 -24.83 1.02 11.34
C GLY A 216 -24.99 1.05 9.81
N ARG A 217 -25.67 2.05 9.25
CA ARG A 217 -25.83 2.22 7.80
C ARG A 217 -24.80 3.19 7.27
N LEU A 218 -24.20 2.84 6.14
CA LEU A 218 -23.21 3.69 5.48
C LEU A 218 -23.86 4.39 4.27
N MET A 219 -24.10 5.70 4.41
CA MET A 219 -24.66 6.52 3.32
C MET A 219 -23.64 6.81 2.21
N LEU A 220 -22.35 6.61 2.50
CA LEU A 220 -21.25 6.83 1.58
C LEU A 220 -21.18 5.67 0.58
N THR A 221 -21.47 5.97 -0.68
CA THR A 221 -21.50 4.99 -1.78
C THR A 221 -20.26 5.05 -2.65
N ASN A 222 -19.45 6.12 -2.55
CA ASN A 222 -18.25 6.29 -3.35
C ASN A 222 -16.99 6.34 -2.50
N HIS A 223 -15.85 5.93 -3.07
CA HIS A 223 -14.55 6.22 -2.46
C HIS A 223 -14.40 7.72 -2.27
N ILE A 224 -13.73 8.12 -1.20
CA ILE A 224 -13.67 9.53 -0.79
C ILE A 224 -12.27 10.05 -1.11
N LEU A 225 -12.24 11.18 -1.83
CA LEU A 225 -11.00 11.88 -2.16
C LEU A 225 -10.35 12.39 -0.87
N ASP A 226 -9.04 12.22 -0.74
CA ASP A 226 -8.23 12.68 0.38
C ASP A 226 -8.75 12.19 1.76
N TYR A 227 -9.46 11.06 1.81
CA TYR A 227 -10.08 10.52 3.03
C TYR A 227 -9.12 10.46 4.23
N GLY A 228 -7.89 9.96 4.02
CA GLY A 228 -6.87 9.88 5.07
C GLY A 228 -6.51 11.25 5.64
N ILE A 229 -6.55 12.30 4.82
CA ILE A 229 -6.29 13.70 5.17
C ILE A 229 -7.55 14.36 5.76
N LEU A 230 -8.75 13.85 5.52
CA LEU A 230 -9.94 14.34 6.23
C LEU A 230 -10.04 13.74 7.63
N THR A 231 -9.51 12.52 7.82
CA THR A 231 -9.68 11.71 9.03
C THR A 231 -8.49 11.66 9.98
N GLY A 232 -7.38 12.34 9.68
CA GLY A 232 -6.18 12.30 10.54
C GLY A 232 -5.38 11.00 10.45
N ILE A 233 -5.68 10.14 9.47
CA ILE A 233 -5.07 8.82 9.33
C ILE A 233 -3.86 8.85 8.37
N SER A 234 -3.84 9.83 7.47
CA SER A 234 -2.79 9.96 6.47
C SER A 234 -1.42 10.19 7.11
N ARG A 235 -0.40 9.68 6.44
CA ARG A 235 1.02 9.90 6.74
C ARG A 235 1.65 10.56 5.52
N PHE A 236 2.91 10.99 5.67
CA PHE A 236 3.66 11.59 4.57
C PHE A 236 4.12 10.55 3.54
N ASN A 237 3.17 10.00 2.78
CA ASN A 237 3.41 9.00 1.73
C ASN A 237 3.06 9.51 0.33
N SER A 238 2.31 10.61 0.22
CA SER A 238 1.86 11.16 -1.05
C SER A 238 1.95 12.66 -1.11
N LEU A 239 2.16 13.18 -2.31
CA LEU A 239 2.31 14.60 -2.60
C LEU A 239 1.57 15.00 -3.88
N VAL A 240 1.16 16.25 -3.95
CA VAL A 240 0.81 16.93 -5.19
C VAL A 240 1.81 18.06 -5.40
N PHE A 241 2.47 18.10 -6.55
CA PHE A 241 3.38 19.14 -6.97
C PHE A 241 2.75 19.90 -8.14
N LYS A 242 2.56 21.21 -7.97
CA LYS A 242 1.97 22.04 -9.00
C LYS A 242 2.51 23.46 -8.89
N GLN A 243 2.94 24.03 -10.01
CA GLN A 243 3.46 25.40 -10.07
C GLN A 243 4.51 25.65 -8.97
N ASP A 244 5.50 24.77 -8.90
CA ASP A 244 6.63 24.81 -7.96
C ASP A 244 6.24 24.72 -6.48
N THR A 245 5.01 24.34 -6.16
CA THR A 245 4.52 24.18 -4.78
C THR A 245 4.11 22.74 -4.50
N PHE A 246 4.46 22.24 -3.32
CA PHE A 246 4.02 20.97 -2.78
C PHE A 246 2.76 21.12 -1.93
N TYR A 247 1.82 20.20 -2.10
CA TYR A 247 0.58 20.10 -1.36
C TYR A 247 0.35 18.67 -0.86
N LEU A 248 -0.41 18.53 0.22
CA LEU A 248 -0.82 17.23 0.75
C LEU A 248 -2.12 16.72 0.11
N ASP A 249 -3.04 17.62 -0.26
CA ASP A 249 -4.38 17.27 -0.72
C ASP A 249 -4.56 17.49 -2.23
N SER A 250 -5.46 16.71 -2.83
CA SER A 250 -5.79 16.77 -4.26
C SER A 250 -6.37 18.13 -4.69
N ALA A 251 -6.95 18.88 -3.75
CA ALA A 251 -7.52 20.19 -4.00
C ALA A 251 -6.55 21.36 -3.75
N MET A 252 -5.31 21.08 -3.34
CA MET A 252 -4.23 22.06 -3.14
C MET A 252 -4.55 23.12 -2.07
N ASN A 253 -5.30 22.76 -1.03
CA ASN A 253 -5.59 23.66 0.09
C ASN A 253 -4.53 23.60 1.19
N ILE A 254 -3.72 22.54 1.21
CA ILE A 254 -2.73 22.27 2.25
C ILE A 254 -1.32 22.31 1.64
N PRO A 255 -0.77 23.50 1.35
CA PRO A 255 0.61 23.64 0.87
C PRO A 255 1.60 23.24 1.97
N ILE A 256 2.77 22.72 1.63
CA ILE A 256 3.79 22.32 2.63
C ILE A 256 5.20 22.81 2.32
N GLY A 257 5.41 23.43 1.17
CA GLY A 257 6.70 23.98 0.77
C GLY A 257 6.80 24.13 -0.75
N ASP A 258 7.92 24.64 -1.20
CA ASP A 258 8.18 24.94 -2.61
C ASP A 258 9.24 23.99 -3.20
N SER A 259 9.46 24.08 -4.51
CA SER A 259 10.45 23.27 -5.21
C SER A 259 11.87 23.54 -4.71
N GLY A 260 12.70 22.49 -4.71
CA GLY A 260 14.09 22.56 -4.24
C GLY A 260 14.24 22.54 -2.72
N GLU A 261 13.15 22.49 -1.97
CA GLU A 261 13.21 22.30 -0.52
C GLU A 261 13.61 20.88 -0.13
N SER A 262 14.31 20.75 1.00
CA SER A 262 14.74 19.45 1.50
C SER A 262 13.56 18.60 1.97
N PHE A 263 13.70 17.27 1.86
CA PHE A 263 12.72 16.32 2.39
C PHE A 263 12.39 16.59 3.86
N GLN A 264 13.39 16.89 4.70
CA GLN A 264 13.16 17.13 6.12
C GLN A 264 12.27 18.35 6.37
N LYS A 265 12.40 19.41 5.56
CA LYS A 265 11.57 20.60 5.66
C LYS A 265 10.12 20.26 5.31
N LEU A 266 9.90 19.61 4.16
CA LEU A 266 8.58 19.19 3.70
C LEU A 266 7.93 18.21 4.69
N PHE A 267 8.68 17.24 5.20
CA PHE A 267 8.21 16.25 6.17
C PHE A 267 7.79 16.91 7.49
N ASN A 268 8.57 17.87 8.00
CA ASN A 268 8.25 18.58 9.24
C ASN A 268 6.95 19.40 9.08
N GLU A 269 6.82 20.14 7.98
CA GLU A 269 5.63 20.94 7.71
C GLU A 269 4.40 20.04 7.52
N ALA A 270 4.55 18.94 6.77
CA ALA A 270 3.50 17.95 6.60
C ALA A 270 3.07 17.34 7.93
N SER A 271 4.02 16.95 8.79
CA SER A 271 3.73 16.39 10.11
C SER A 271 2.93 17.36 10.99
N MET A 272 3.26 18.65 10.93
CA MET A 272 2.51 19.70 11.65
C MET A 272 1.08 19.88 11.14
N LYS A 273 0.85 19.75 9.82
CA LYS A 273 -0.48 19.92 9.21
C LYS A 273 -1.35 18.68 9.36
N LEU A 274 -0.79 17.48 9.17
CA LEU A 274 -1.48 16.21 9.34
C LEU A 274 -1.86 15.97 10.81
N GLY A 275 -1.04 16.41 11.77
CA GLY A 275 -1.32 16.28 13.20
C GLY A 275 -2.43 17.20 13.74
N ARG A 276 -2.94 18.15 12.95
CA ARG A 276 -3.94 19.15 13.38
C ARG A 276 -5.39 18.77 13.04
N GLN A 277 -5.63 17.54 12.60
CA GLN A 277 -6.92 17.14 12.06
C GLN A 277 -7.94 16.77 13.14
N VAL A 278 -9.21 17.06 12.86
CA VAL A 278 -10.27 17.27 13.86
C VAL A 278 -11.15 16.04 14.06
N ILE A 279 -11.21 15.12 13.09
CA ILE A 279 -11.90 13.83 13.26
C ILE A 279 -10.98 12.95 14.11
N ASP A 280 -11.47 12.50 15.27
CA ASP A 280 -10.67 11.71 16.22
C ASP A 280 -10.10 10.45 15.56
N ALA A 281 -8.82 10.51 15.19
CA ALA A 281 -8.10 9.47 14.46
C ALA A 281 -7.91 8.18 15.28
N ASN A 282 -8.28 8.18 16.57
CA ASN A 282 -8.14 7.03 17.46
C ASN A 282 -9.28 6.02 17.36
N ASN A 283 -10.30 6.25 16.52
CA ASN A 283 -11.33 5.24 16.31
C ASN A 283 -10.91 4.28 15.19
N GLU A 284 -10.64 3.02 15.53
CA GLU A 284 -10.23 1.99 14.57
C GLU A 284 -11.21 1.86 13.41
N ILE A 285 -12.50 2.14 13.64
CA ILE A 285 -13.53 2.04 12.60
C ILE A 285 -13.29 2.98 11.43
N TRP A 286 -12.67 4.13 11.64
CA TRP A 286 -12.35 5.08 10.57
C TRP A 286 -11.33 4.52 9.59
N ARG A 287 -10.43 3.64 10.03
CA ARG A 287 -9.50 2.96 9.13
C ARG A 287 -10.22 1.95 8.22
N LEU A 288 -11.41 1.51 8.60
CA LEU A 288 -12.17 0.48 7.91
C LEU A 288 -13.28 1.03 7.01
N VAL A 289 -13.64 2.31 7.11
CA VAL A 289 -14.68 2.90 6.27
C VAL A 289 -14.46 2.65 4.77
N PRO A 290 -13.24 2.78 4.18
CA PRO A 290 -13.04 2.43 2.78
C PRO A 290 -13.40 0.97 2.44
N LEU A 291 -13.11 0.04 3.35
CA LEU A 291 -13.51 -1.36 3.23
C LEU A 291 -15.03 -1.51 3.31
N LEU A 292 -15.69 -0.81 4.25
CA LEU A 292 -17.15 -0.83 4.39
C LEU A 292 -17.85 -0.26 3.14
N ILE A 293 -17.29 0.79 2.52
CA ILE A 293 -17.77 1.32 1.23
C ILE A 293 -17.65 0.26 0.14
N ALA A 294 -16.51 -0.43 0.05
CA ALA A 294 -16.29 -1.49 -0.94
C ALA A 294 -17.27 -2.67 -0.76
N MET A 295 -17.52 -3.08 0.50
CA MET A 295 -18.54 -4.08 0.82
C MET A 295 -19.94 -3.61 0.44
N ASN A 296 -20.31 -2.36 0.77
CA ASN A 296 -21.62 -1.81 0.47
C ASN A 296 -21.87 -1.71 -1.04
N ARG A 297 -20.86 -1.33 -1.83
CA ARG A 297 -20.93 -1.35 -3.30
C ARG A 297 -21.13 -2.76 -3.88
N THR A 298 -20.55 -3.77 -3.23
CA THR A 298 -20.59 -5.15 -3.72
C THR A 298 -21.93 -5.83 -3.42
N TYR A 299 -22.47 -5.60 -2.22
CA TYR A 299 -23.66 -6.32 -1.73
C TYR A 299 -24.94 -5.49 -1.65
N ASN A 300 -24.84 -4.17 -1.85
CA ASN A 300 -25.90 -3.16 -1.83
C ASN A 300 -26.70 -3.08 -0.53
N ASP A 301 -27.03 -1.84 -0.12
CA ASP A 301 -27.91 -1.53 1.02
C ASP A 301 -27.56 -2.29 2.31
N LEU A 302 -26.28 -2.27 2.67
CA LEU A 302 -25.78 -2.97 3.86
C LEU A 302 -26.09 -2.24 5.17
N GLU A 303 -26.53 -3.03 6.15
CA GLU A 303 -26.50 -2.68 7.57
C GLU A 303 -25.34 -3.41 8.24
N PHE A 304 -24.44 -2.66 8.87
CA PHE A 304 -23.25 -3.18 9.55
C PHE A 304 -23.44 -3.20 11.06
N VAL A 305 -22.89 -4.22 11.70
CA VAL A 305 -22.80 -4.33 13.16
C VAL A 305 -21.33 -4.42 13.55
N THR A 306 -20.91 -3.47 14.38
CA THR A 306 -19.55 -3.35 14.90
C THR A 306 -19.61 -3.05 16.40
N PRO A 307 -18.48 -3.11 17.13
CA PRO A 307 -18.40 -2.61 18.51
C PRO A 307 -18.83 -1.15 18.64
N TYR A 308 -18.60 -0.37 17.57
CA TYR A 308 -18.62 1.08 17.57
C TYR A 308 -19.97 1.70 17.25
N ASN A 309 -20.88 0.93 16.65
CA ASN A 309 -22.17 1.45 16.20
C ASN A 309 -23.36 0.89 17.00
N GLN A 310 -24.44 1.65 17.01
CA GLN A 310 -25.72 1.20 17.53
C GLN A 310 -26.46 0.39 16.45
N TYR A 311 -26.92 -0.79 16.86
CA TYR A 311 -27.86 -1.61 16.10
C TYR A 311 -29.02 -2.00 17.03
N HIS A 312 -29.10 -3.22 17.56
CA HIS A 312 -30.04 -3.51 18.66
C HIS A 312 -29.47 -3.18 20.04
N LEU A 313 -28.16 -3.39 20.20
CA LEU A 313 -27.42 -3.04 21.41
C LEU A 313 -26.75 -1.68 21.22
N ALA A 314 -26.59 -0.95 22.32
CA ALA A 314 -25.77 0.25 22.35
C ALA A 314 -24.32 -0.07 21.93
N ALA A 315 -23.65 0.91 21.31
CA ALA A 315 -22.22 0.82 21.06
C ALA A 315 -21.44 0.64 22.37
N ILE A 316 -20.25 0.04 22.27
CA ILE A 316 -19.33 -0.02 23.40
C ILE A 316 -18.77 1.39 23.63
N GLU A 317 -18.78 1.85 24.89
CA GLU A 317 -18.28 3.19 25.25
C GLU A 317 -16.76 3.29 25.13
N ASP A 318 -16.05 2.17 25.28
CA ASP A 318 -14.60 2.11 25.15
C ASP A 318 -14.18 2.12 23.67
N ARG A 319 -13.30 3.07 23.31
CA ARG A 319 -12.83 3.28 21.94
C ARG A 319 -11.71 2.32 21.53
N ILE A 320 -11.24 1.47 22.44
CA ILE A 320 -10.07 0.58 22.24
C ILE A 320 -10.50 -0.90 22.27
N VAL A 321 -11.66 -1.23 21.70
CA VAL A 321 -12.09 -2.63 21.59
C VAL A 321 -11.58 -3.22 20.29
N SER A 322 -10.77 -4.29 20.41
CA SER A 322 -10.23 -5.01 19.26
C SER A 322 -11.35 -5.44 18.31
N LEU A 323 -11.29 -4.93 17.07
CA LEU A 323 -12.24 -5.26 16.03
C LEU A 323 -11.81 -6.50 15.24
N ASN A 324 -12.21 -7.68 15.69
CA ASN A 324 -11.91 -8.94 14.98
C ASN A 324 -12.97 -9.32 13.94
N TRP A 325 -14.24 -8.97 14.20
CA TRP A 325 -15.37 -9.38 13.37
C TRP A 325 -16.28 -8.19 13.04
N ILE A 326 -16.77 -8.16 11.81
CA ILE A 326 -17.82 -7.25 11.36
C ILE A 326 -18.99 -8.10 10.88
N ALA A 327 -20.18 -7.93 11.46
CA ALA A 327 -21.37 -8.53 10.89
C ALA A 327 -22.02 -7.55 9.91
N PHE A 328 -22.59 -8.04 8.82
CA PHE A 328 -23.39 -7.19 7.94
C PHE A 328 -24.49 -7.98 7.24
N LYS A 329 -25.55 -7.29 6.83
CA LYS A 329 -26.67 -7.89 6.11
C LYS A 329 -27.23 -6.94 5.06
N ASN A 330 -27.90 -7.52 4.06
CA ASN A 330 -28.87 -6.81 3.22
C ASN A 330 -30.27 -7.42 3.44
N SER A 331 -31.21 -7.17 2.53
CA SER A 331 -32.57 -7.73 2.62
C SER A 331 -32.61 -9.26 2.59
N ASP A 332 -31.62 -9.89 1.95
CA ASP A 332 -31.71 -11.29 1.54
C ASP A 332 -30.73 -12.19 2.29
N HIS A 333 -29.60 -11.65 2.75
CA HIS A 333 -28.46 -12.42 3.22
C HIS A 333 -27.78 -11.78 4.45
N TYR A 334 -27.16 -12.64 5.25
CA TYR A 334 -26.38 -12.29 6.43
C TYR A 334 -24.94 -12.75 6.25
N PHE A 335 -24.00 -11.94 6.71
CA PHE A 335 -22.59 -12.17 6.55
C PHE A 335 -21.81 -11.84 7.83
N ALA A 336 -20.66 -12.49 7.97
CA ALA A 336 -19.63 -12.15 8.94
C ALA A 336 -18.29 -12.00 8.21
N PHE A 337 -17.57 -10.92 8.48
CA PHE A 337 -16.22 -10.70 7.99
C PHE A 337 -15.23 -10.81 9.14
N ASN A 338 -14.23 -11.67 8.99
CA ASN A 338 -13.11 -11.80 9.91
C ASN A 338 -11.99 -10.85 9.45
N LEU A 339 -11.69 -9.83 10.24
CA LEU A 339 -10.66 -8.85 9.92
C LEU A 339 -9.25 -9.46 9.91
N PRO A 340 -8.83 -10.28 10.91
CA PRO A 340 -7.49 -10.88 10.94
C PRO A 340 -7.10 -11.68 9.70
N ASN A 341 -8.01 -12.49 9.15
CA ASN A 341 -7.73 -13.37 8.01
C ASN A 341 -8.40 -12.92 6.70
N SER A 342 -9.12 -11.80 6.72
CA SER A 342 -9.79 -11.18 5.57
C SER A 342 -10.80 -12.10 4.85
N ARG A 343 -11.48 -12.98 5.59
CA ARG A 343 -12.50 -13.90 5.03
C ARG A 343 -13.92 -13.42 5.31
N ILE A 344 -14.78 -13.55 4.30
CA ILE A 344 -16.23 -13.33 4.39
C ILE A 344 -16.92 -14.69 4.47
N PHE A 345 -17.85 -14.83 5.43
CA PHE A 345 -18.68 -16.00 5.62
C PHE A 345 -20.15 -15.64 5.42
N LYS A 346 -20.88 -16.44 4.65
CA LYS A 346 -22.34 -16.38 4.62
C LYS A 346 -22.88 -17.12 5.84
N ILE A 347 -23.69 -16.44 6.64
CA ILE A 347 -24.24 -16.95 7.89
C ILE A 347 -25.77 -16.91 7.86
N ASN A 348 -26.40 -17.52 8.87
CA ASN A 348 -27.84 -17.40 9.07
C ASN A 348 -28.16 -16.28 10.06
N GLN A 349 -29.45 -15.93 10.15
CA GLN A 349 -29.94 -14.86 11.02
C GLN A 349 -29.60 -15.08 12.50
N VAL A 350 -29.69 -16.33 13.00
CA VAL A 350 -29.39 -16.64 14.41
C VAL A 350 -27.94 -16.32 14.73
N VAL A 351 -27.00 -16.72 13.87
CA VAL A 351 -25.59 -16.40 14.04
C VAL A 351 -25.37 -14.89 13.99
N PHE A 352 -26.01 -14.18 13.06
CA PHE A 352 -25.89 -12.72 12.93
C PHE A 352 -26.36 -12.00 14.21
N GLU A 353 -27.52 -12.38 14.74
CA GLU A 353 -28.06 -11.81 15.97
C GLU A 353 -27.14 -12.08 17.17
N LYS A 354 -26.61 -13.31 17.32
CA LYS A 354 -25.68 -13.63 18.41
C LYS A 354 -24.32 -12.95 18.26
N LEU A 355 -23.88 -12.76 17.03
CA LEU A 355 -22.61 -12.12 16.72
C LEU A 355 -22.59 -10.66 17.21
N GLU A 356 -23.72 -9.94 17.20
CA GLU A 356 -23.80 -8.61 17.83
C GLU A 356 -23.44 -8.64 19.32
N TYR A 357 -23.99 -9.59 20.08
CA TYR A 357 -23.72 -9.74 21.51
C TYR A 357 -22.26 -10.11 21.77
N ILE A 358 -21.68 -10.97 20.92
CA ILE A 358 -20.29 -11.41 21.02
C ILE A 358 -19.34 -10.23 20.76
N ILE A 359 -19.52 -9.53 19.63
CA ILE A 359 -18.68 -8.38 19.23
C ILE A 359 -18.77 -7.24 20.26
N LYS A 360 -19.93 -7.08 20.92
CA LYS A 360 -20.17 -6.04 21.93
C LYS A 360 -19.88 -6.45 23.37
N ASN A 361 -19.26 -7.62 23.60
CA ASN A 361 -18.96 -8.16 24.93
C ASN A 361 -20.17 -8.21 25.87
N ARG A 362 -21.35 -8.56 25.34
CA ARG A 362 -22.62 -8.72 26.08
C ARG A 362 -23.04 -10.19 26.15
N LEU A 363 -22.10 -11.07 26.48
CA LEU A 363 -22.34 -12.51 26.53
C LEU A 363 -23.30 -12.90 27.68
N ASP A 364 -24.25 -13.78 27.40
CA ASP A 364 -25.00 -14.53 28.44
C ASP A 364 -24.44 -15.95 28.49
N GLU A 365 -23.66 -16.26 29.52
CA GLU A 365 -23.03 -17.58 29.70
C GLU A 365 -24.04 -18.71 29.83
N ARG A 366 -25.33 -18.43 30.02
CA ARG A 366 -26.39 -19.45 30.08
C ARG A 366 -27.01 -19.73 28.71
N ASP A 367 -26.70 -18.94 27.70
CA ASP A 367 -27.18 -19.13 26.33
C ASP A 367 -26.31 -20.16 25.58
N LEU A 368 -26.77 -21.41 25.58
CA LEU A 368 -26.11 -22.53 24.90
C LEU A 368 -25.96 -22.33 23.39
N VAL A 369 -26.82 -21.51 22.76
CA VAL A 369 -26.69 -21.19 21.33
C VAL A 369 -25.56 -20.19 21.13
N MET A 370 -25.46 -19.18 22.00
CA MET A 370 -24.37 -18.21 21.99
C MET A 370 -23.01 -18.88 22.17
N GLN A 371 -22.90 -19.82 23.12
CA GLN A 371 -21.67 -20.60 23.34
C GLN A 371 -21.23 -21.36 22.07
N LYS A 372 -22.16 -22.05 21.40
CA LYS A 372 -21.86 -22.74 20.13
C LYS A 372 -21.40 -21.79 19.03
N VAL A 373 -21.97 -20.58 18.96
CA VAL A 373 -21.53 -19.58 17.99
C VAL A 373 -20.11 -19.11 18.30
N VAL A 374 -19.78 -18.87 19.57
CA VAL A 374 -18.41 -18.53 20.00
C VAL A 374 -17.42 -19.62 19.60
N GLU A 375 -17.72 -20.89 19.94
CA GLU A 375 -16.87 -22.04 19.58
C GLU A 375 -16.60 -22.09 18.07
N VAL A 376 -17.63 -21.88 17.24
CA VAL A 376 -17.47 -21.87 15.78
C VAL A 376 -16.59 -20.70 15.33
N LEU A 377 -16.80 -19.49 15.84
CA LEU A 377 -16.01 -18.32 15.46
C LEU A 377 -14.53 -18.49 15.86
N GLU A 378 -14.25 -19.10 17.02
CA GLU A 378 -12.89 -19.39 17.48
C GLU A 378 -12.14 -20.36 16.55
N THR A 379 -12.84 -21.28 15.87
CA THR A 379 -12.19 -22.15 14.86
C THR A 379 -11.68 -21.39 13.63
N TYR A 380 -12.16 -20.16 13.42
CA TYR A 380 -11.79 -19.29 12.31
C TYR A 380 -11.00 -18.05 12.75
N ALA A 381 -10.70 -17.90 14.05
CA ALA A 381 -10.00 -16.76 14.61
C ALA A 381 -8.49 -16.78 14.31
#